data_AF-A0A4T2BPD1-F1
#
_entry.id   AF-A0A4T2BPD1-F1
#
_cell.length_a   1.000
_cell.length_b   1.000
_cell.length_c   1.000
_cell.angle_alpha   90.00
_cell.angle_beta   90.00
_cell.angle_gamma   90.00
#
_symmetry.space_group_name_H-M   'P 1'
#
loop_
_entity.id
_entity.type
_entity.pdbx_description
1 polymer ?
#
loop_
_entity_poly.entity_id
_entity_poly.type
_entity_poly.pdbx_seq_one_letter_code
_entity_poly.pdbx_strand_id
1 'polypeptide(L)'
;MSVPPSVPSPPVPPEPFAWMSKNDPAGRFKITLKSPASEAVTGTLLIVAGILFAALLLADASGVTIALAVGLFIIFAGFGVLLLVMAVARRRWMKAYAHGNGHPPSLG
;
A
#
# COMPACT_ATOMS: atom_id res chain seq x y z
N MET A 1 0.19 -15.87 48.29
CA MET A 1 -0.05 -14.77 47.34
C MET A 1 -0.49 -15.40 46.03
N SER A 2 -1.79 -15.33 45.70
CA SER A 2 -2.33 -15.87 44.45
C SER A 2 -1.92 -14.95 43.30
N VAL A 3 -1.22 -15.52 42.31
CA VAL A 3 -0.93 -14.84 41.04
C VAL A 3 -2.29 -14.61 40.35
N PRO A 4 -2.66 -13.37 40.00
CA PRO A 4 -3.90 -13.14 39.26
C PRO A 4 -3.84 -13.87 37.91
N PRO A 5 -4.95 -14.46 37.44
CA PRO A 5 -4.98 -15.14 36.16
C PRO A 5 -4.55 -14.16 35.07
N SER A 6 -3.51 -14.51 34.31
CA SER A 6 -3.07 -13.76 33.14
C SER A 6 -4.23 -13.75 32.14
N VAL A 7 -4.88 -12.60 31.99
CA VAL A 7 -5.89 -12.39 30.94
C VAL A 7 -5.21 -12.73 29.61
N PRO A 8 -5.74 -13.69 28.82
CA PRO A 8 -5.15 -14.00 27.53
C PRO A 8 -5.17 -12.74 26.67
N SER A 9 -3.99 -12.30 26.23
CA SER A 9 -3.87 -11.18 25.31
C SER A 9 -4.77 -11.44 24.11
N PRO A 10 -5.59 -10.46 23.67
CA PRO A 10 -6.45 -10.65 22.52
C PRO A 10 -5.63 -11.08 21.30
N PRO A 11 -6.14 -12.01 20.49
CA PRO A 11 -5.40 -12.52 19.34
C PRO A 11 -5.03 -11.36 18.40
N VAL A 12 -3.73 -11.20 18.16
CA VAL A 12 -3.21 -10.18 17.24
C VAL A 12 -3.74 -10.49 15.84
N PRO A 13 -4.39 -9.54 15.15
CA PRO A 13 -4.88 -9.79 13.81
C PRO A 13 -3.70 -10.12 12.88
N PRO A 14 -3.78 -11.20 12.09
CA PRO A 14 -2.69 -11.56 11.18
C PRO A 14 -2.40 -10.41 10.23
N GLU A 15 -1.12 -10.20 9.91
CA GLU A 15 -0.72 -9.17 8.96
C GLU A 15 -1.38 -9.43 7.61
N PRO A 16 -1.95 -8.40 6.96
CA PRO A 16 -2.73 -8.57 5.74
C PRO A 16 -1.86 -8.95 4.54
N PHE A 17 -0.55 -8.72 4.60
CA PHE A 17 0.37 -8.97 3.49
C PHE A 17 1.71 -9.52 3.94
N ALA A 18 2.19 -10.58 3.29
CA ALA A 18 3.45 -11.26 3.63
C ALA A 18 4.68 -10.33 3.54
N TRP A 19 4.69 -9.34 2.65
CA TRP A 19 5.78 -8.37 2.52
C TRP A 19 5.81 -7.29 3.62
N MET A 20 4.81 -7.24 4.51
CA MET A 20 4.87 -6.45 5.75
C MET A 20 5.63 -7.14 6.88
N SER A 21 5.86 -8.46 6.76
CA SER A 21 6.53 -9.24 7.80
C SER A 21 7.95 -8.75 7.99
N LYS A 22 8.27 -8.31 9.20
CA LYS A 22 9.63 -7.92 9.60
C LYS A 22 10.63 -9.08 9.49
N ASN A 23 10.14 -10.31 9.60
CA ASN A 23 10.95 -11.52 9.58
C ASN A 23 11.12 -12.11 8.18
N ASP A 24 10.24 -11.76 7.24
CA ASP A 24 10.31 -12.27 5.86
C ASP A 24 9.59 -11.32 4.88
N PRO A 25 10.17 -10.13 4.59
CA PRO A 25 9.59 -9.24 3.60
C PRO A 25 9.69 -9.92 2.24
N ALA A 26 8.58 -10.48 1.77
CA ALA A 26 8.54 -11.25 0.54
C ALA A 26 9.19 -10.50 -0.64
N GLY A 27 10.34 -11.02 -1.10
CA GLY A 27 10.93 -10.69 -2.40
C GLY A 27 12.27 -9.95 -2.37
N ARG A 28 13.02 -10.10 -3.48
CA ARG A 28 14.34 -9.48 -3.73
C ARG A 28 14.29 -7.94 -3.80
N PHE A 29 13.10 -7.38 -3.96
CA PHE A 29 12.83 -5.94 -4.02
C PHE A 29 12.19 -5.50 -2.70
N LYS A 30 13.02 -4.95 -1.79
CA LYS A 30 12.54 -4.31 -0.56
C LYS A 30 11.83 -3.01 -0.93
N ILE A 31 10.54 -3.09 -1.26
CA ILE A 31 9.71 -1.89 -1.41
C ILE A 31 9.65 -1.24 -0.03
N THR A 32 10.45 -0.19 0.17
CA THR A 32 10.65 0.47 1.47
C THR A 32 9.54 1.48 1.73
N LEU A 33 8.30 1.15 1.37
CA LEU A 33 7.14 1.97 1.71
C LEU A 33 6.81 1.69 3.18
N LYS A 34 7.40 2.51 4.05
CA LYS A 34 7.35 2.32 5.50
C LYS A 34 5.99 2.66 6.11
N SER A 35 5.16 3.45 5.43
CA SER A 35 3.89 3.93 5.98
C SER A 35 2.74 3.84 4.98
N PRO A 36 1.49 3.68 5.46
CA PRO A 36 0.30 3.76 4.60
C PRO A 36 0.18 5.12 3.90
N ALA A 37 0.70 6.18 4.52
CA ALA A 37 0.70 7.53 3.96
C ALA A 37 1.63 7.60 2.75
N SER A 38 2.84 7.03 2.85
CA SER A 38 3.77 6.95 1.72
C SER A 38 3.22 6.11 0.57
N GLU A 39 2.53 5.00 0.85
CA GLU A 39 1.84 4.19 -0.16
C GLU A 39 0.74 5.00 -0.85
N ALA A 40 -0.10 5.70 -0.09
CA ALA A 40 -1.17 6.52 -0.65
C ALA A 40 -0.63 7.68 -1.50
N VAL A 41 0.37 8.41 -1.00
CA VAL A 41 0.99 9.54 -1.73
C VAL A 41 1.62 9.05 -3.02
N THR A 42 2.39 7.96 -2.97
CA THR A 42 3.04 7.39 -4.16
C THR A 42 2.00 6.88 -5.15
N GLY A 43 0.94 6.22 -4.66
CA GLY A 43 -0.16 5.76 -5.50
C GLY A 43 -0.91 6.88 -6.20
N THR A 44 -1.21 7.96 -5.48
CA THR A 44 -1.83 9.16 -6.05
C THR A 44 -0.91 9.84 -7.07
N LEU A 45 0.39 9.98 -6.78
CA LEU A 45 1.35 10.55 -7.72
C LEU A 45 1.45 9.73 -9.01
N LEU A 46 1.45 8.41 -8.92
CA LEU A 46 1.45 7.54 -10.09
C LEU A 46 0.18 7.72 -10.94
N ILE A 47 -0.99 7.81 -10.32
CA ILE A 47 -2.24 8.06 -11.04
C ILE A 47 -2.19 9.41 -11.76
N VAL A 48 -1.75 10.48 -11.06
CA VAL A 48 -1.62 11.81 -11.65
C VAL A 48 -0.63 11.80 -12.81
N ALA A 49 0.52 11.14 -12.66
CA ALA A 49 1.51 11.00 -13.72
C ALA A 49 0.92 10.25 -14.93
N GLY A 50 0.20 9.15 -14.71
CA GLY A 50 -0.48 8.41 -15.77
C GLY A 50 -1.48 9.25 -16.56
N ILE A 51 -2.27 10.08 -15.86
CA ILE A 51 -3.22 11.02 -16.49
C ILE A 51 -2.47 12.07 -17.30
N LEU A 52 -1.41 12.67 -16.75
CA LEU A 52 -0.62 13.69 -17.45
C LEU A 52 0.05 13.13 -18.69
N PHE A 53 0.66 11.95 -18.62
CA PHE A 53 1.26 11.30 -19.79
C PHE A 53 0.23 10.97 -20.87
N ALA A 54 -0.93 10.45 -20.47
CA ALA A 54 -2.01 10.20 -21.43
C ALA A 54 -2.47 11.49 -22.11
N ALA A 55 -2.70 12.56 -21.35
CA ALA A 55 -3.12 13.86 -21.88
C ALA A 55 -2.08 14.47 -22.83
N LEU A 56 -0.79 14.39 -22.49
CA LEU A 56 0.31 14.85 -23.34
C LEU A 56 0.38 14.07 -24.65
N LEU A 57 0.25 12.74 -24.61
CA LEU A 57 0.33 11.90 -25.80
C LEU A 57 -0.91 12.01 -26.69
N LEU A 58 -2.08 12.31 -26.11
CA LEU A 58 -3.32 12.54 -26.84
C LEU A 58 -3.43 13.93 -27.45
N ALA A 59 -2.55 14.88 -27.09
CA ALA A 59 -2.51 16.22 -27.67
C ALA A 59 -2.12 16.21 -29.16
N ASP A 60 -1.34 15.21 -29.60
CA ASP A 60 -1.05 14.93 -31.01
C ASP A 60 -1.34 13.44 -31.29
N ALA A 61 -2.63 13.16 -31.48
CA ALA A 61 -3.14 11.80 -31.53
C ALA A 61 -2.83 11.11 -32.86
N SER A 62 -1.89 10.17 -32.81
CA SER A 62 -1.60 9.17 -33.83
C SER A 62 -1.93 7.78 -33.26
N GLY A 63 -2.08 6.76 -34.12
CA GLY A 63 -2.35 5.39 -33.65
C GLY A 63 -1.30 4.88 -32.65
N VAL A 64 -0.04 5.28 -32.82
CA VAL A 64 1.08 4.91 -31.93
C VAL A 64 1.00 5.64 -30.59
N THR A 65 0.70 6.95 -30.59
CA THR A 65 0.61 7.72 -29.34
C THR A 65 -0.61 7.32 -28.51
N ILE A 66 -1.72 6.90 -29.15
CA ILE A 66 -2.88 6.33 -28.45
C ILE A 66 -2.51 5.01 -27.76
N ALA A 67 -1.83 4.09 -28.47
CA ALA A 67 -1.41 2.82 -27.88
C ALA A 67 -0.46 3.02 -26.68
N LEU A 68 0.50 3.95 -26.80
CA LEU A 68 1.40 4.33 -25.72
C LEU A 68 0.66 5.00 -24.55
N ALA A 69 -0.29 5.89 -24.82
CA ALA A 69 -1.08 6.57 -23.80
C ALA A 69 -1.87 5.55 -22.97
N VAL A 70 -2.54 4.61 -23.62
CA VAL A 70 -3.30 3.54 -22.95
C VAL A 70 -2.37 2.63 -22.16
N GLY A 71 -1.26 2.19 -22.75
CA GLY A 71 -0.29 1.30 -22.08
C GLY A 71 0.32 1.95 -20.83
N LEU A 72 0.81 3.18 -20.95
CA LEU A 72 1.36 3.94 -19.83
C LEU A 72 0.28 4.21 -18.78
N PHE A 73 -0.92 4.62 -19.19
CA PHE A 73 -2.01 4.84 -18.24
C PHE A 73 -2.33 3.59 -17.43
N ILE A 74 -2.44 2.41 -18.07
CA ILE A 74 -2.71 1.16 -17.38
C ILE A 74 -1.59 0.82 -16.38
N ILE A 75 -0.32 1.01 -16.76
CA ILE A 75 0.82 0.75 -15.88
C ILE A 75 0.78 1.72 -14.69
N PHE A 76 0.75 3.02 -14.94
CA PHE A 76 0.82 4.04 -13.90
C PHE A 76 -0.42 4.04 -13.01
N ALA A 77 -1.62 4.08 -13.58
CA ALA A 77 -2.87 4.05 -12.83
C ALA A 77 -3.09 2.70 -12.15
N GLY A 78 -2.74 1.59 -12.80
CA GLY A 78 -2.84 0.25 -12.22
C GLY A 78 -1.95 0.09 -10.98
N PHE A 79 -0.66 0.44 -11.08
CA PHE A 79 0.23 0.46 -9.92
C PHE A 79 -0.22 1.46 -8.85
N GLY A 80 -0.72 2.63 -9.26
CA GLY A 80 -1.20 3.63 -8.32
C GLY A 80 -2.42 3.19 -7.52
N VAL A 81 -3.39 2.56 -8.18
CA VAL A 81 -4.57 1.95 -7.54
C VAL A 81 -4.15 0.81 -6.62
N LEU A 82 -3.21 -0.05 -7.05
CA LEU A 82 -2.68 -1.11 -6.21
C LEU A 82 -2.08 -0.55 -4.90
N LEU A 83 -1.26 0.49 -4.98
CA LEU A 83 -0.69 1.15 -3.81
C LEU A 83 -1.75 1.78 -2.91
N LEU A 84 -2.83 2.35 -3.48
CA LEU A 84 -3.95 2.87 -2.68
C LEU A 84 -4.72 1.75 -1.96
N VAL A 85 -4.98 0.62 -2.62
CA VAL A 85 -5.61 -0.55 -1.99
C VAL A 85 -4.73 -1.07 -0.85
N MET A 86 -3.42 -1.15 -1.07
CA MET A 86 -2.45 -1.52 -0.03
C MET A 86 -2.50 -0.54 1.14
N ALA A 87 -2.48 0.77 0.88
CA ALA A 87 -2.56 1.80 1.91
C ALA A 87 -3.83 1.67 2.78
N VAL A 88 -4.98 1.42 2.15
CA VAL A 88 -6.26 1.25 2.84
C VAL A 88 -6.25 -0.02 3.69
N ALA A 89 -5.81 -1.15 3.13
CA ALA A 89 -5.72 -2.41 3.85
C ALA A 89 -4.76 -2.31 5.04
N ARG A 90 -3.59 -1.69 4.85
CA ARG A 90 -2.62 -1.41 5.92
C ARG A 90 -3.24 -0.55 7.01
N ARG A 91 -3.92 0.54 6.64
CA ARG A 91 -4.59 1.45 7.57
C ARG A 91 -5.67 0.75 8.39
N ARG A 92 -6.46 -0.13 7.77
CA ARG A 92 -7.48 -0.93 8.47
C ARG A 92 -6.85 -1.89 9.47
N TRP A 93 -5.79 -2.60 9.07
CA TRP A 93 -5.09 -3.51 9.96
C TRP A 93 -4.45 -2.78 11.15
N MET A 94 -3.76 -1.65 10.93
CA MET A 94 -3.17 -0.89 12.05
C MET A 94 -4.21 -0.37 13.04
N LYS A 95 -5.40 0.01 12.56
CA LYS A 95 -6.52 0.38 13.45
C LYS A 95 -6.99 -0.81 14.28
N ALA A 96 -7.16 -1.98 13.66
CA ALA A 96 -7.55 -3.20 14.37
C ALA A 96 -6.47 -3.65 15.38
N TYR A 97 -5.19 -3.55 15.01
CA TYR A 97 -4.06 -3.85 15.88
C TYR A 97 -4.03 -2.92 17.10
N ALA A 98 -4.16 -1.60 16.89
CA ALA A 98 -4.15 -0.63 17.97
C ALA A 98 -5.34 -0.80 18.92
N HIS A 99 -6.51 -1.21 18.41
CA HIS A 99 -7.68 -1.51 19.23
C HIS A 99 -7.49 -2.74 20.11
N GLY A 100 -6.79 -3.78 19.62
CA GLY A 100 -6.51 -4.99 20.38
C GLY A 100 -5.35 -4.85 21.38
N ASN A 101 -4.30 -4.11 21.02
CA ASN A 101 -3.03 -4.08 21.77
C ASN A 101 -2.79 -2.79 22.56
N GLY A 102 -3.66 -1.78 22.43
CA GLY A 102 -3.54 -0.50 23.15
C GLY A 102 -2.39 0.41 22.68
N HIS A 103 -1.59 -0.03 21.72
CA HIS A 103 -0.53 0.76 21.09
C HIS A 103 -0.50 0.52 19.57
N PRO A 104 -0.04 1.49 18.76
CA PRO A 104 0.16 1.26 17.33
C PRO A 104 1.26 0.21 17.10
N PRO A 105 1.23 -0.50 15.95
CA PRO A 105 2.33 -1.38 15.58
C PRO A 105 3.60 -0.55 15.36
N SER A 106 4.74 -1.03 15.85
CA SER A 106 6.02 -0.32 15.70
C SER A 106 6.46 -0.33 14.22
N LEU A 107 6.15 0.75 13.51
CA LEU A 107 6.68 1.03 12.17
C LEU A 107 8.15 1.48 12.33
N GLY A 108 9.10 0.56 12.15
CA GLY A 108 10.55 0.85 12.10
C GLY A 108 11.03 1.35 10.74
#